data_AF-A0A430ZK32-F1
#
_entry.id   AF-A0A430ZK32-F1
#
_cell.length_a   1.000
_cell.length_b   1.000
_cell.length_c   1.000
_cell.angle_alpha   90.00
_cell.angle_beta   90.00
_cell.angle_gamma   90.00
#
_symmetry.space_group_name_H-M   'P 1'
#
loop_
_entity.id
_entity.type
_entity.pdbx_description
1 polymer ?
#
loop_
_entity_poly.entity_id
_entity_poly.type
_entity_poly.pdbx_seq_one_letter_code
_entity_poly.pdbx_strand_id
1 'polypeptide(L)'
;MRGYKIFSGSANVEFARQVSKYLSLPLSDAGVKRFSDGEISVQIDESVRGKDVFIIQSTCAPTNDNLMELLILTDALRRSSANSITAIIPYFGYARQDRKANPRVPITAKLVANLIQAAGIDRVATIDLHAGQIQGFFDIPVDNLYGSIVFNDYIKAKHFKNAIIGSPDIGGVARARSVAKHLGLDIVIVDKRREKANESEVMNIIGDVKDKEVILVDDIIDTAGTIVKAAEALKEKGAKSVMACCTHAVLSGKAYERIASGALDELVVTDTIPLKEQLSNIKVLSVTSVFAEVIRRVYHNESVNSLFI
;
A
#
# COMPACT_ATOMS: atom_id res chain seq x y z
N MET A 1 -1.55 33.56 -1.06
CA MET A 1 -1.27 32.23 -0.47
C MET A 1 0.07 31.73 -0.99
N ARG A 2 0.91 31.14 -0.12
CA ARG A 2 2.13 30.44 -0.56
C ARG A 2 1.69 29.15 -1.26
N GLY A 3 1.45 29.19 -2.57
CA GLY A 3 0.98 28.00 -3.30
C GLY A 3 1.88 26.77 -3.09
N TYR A 4 1.35 25.58 -3.33
CA TYR A 4 2.09 24.32 -3.18
C TYR A 4 2.46 23.70 -4.53
N LYS A 5 3.40 22.76 -4.52
CA LYS A 5 3.88 22.03 -5.70
C LYS A 5 3.89 20.53 -5.43
N ILE A 6 3.65 19.75 -6.49
CA ILE A 6 3.59 18.29 -6.43
C ILE A 6 4.65 17.76 -7.39
N PHE A 7 5.60 17.00 -6.86
CA PHE A 7 6.60 16.29 -7.63
C PHE A 7 6.31 14.79 -7.56
N SER A 8 6.77 14.05 -8.57
CA SER A 8 6.72 12.60 -8.60
C SER A 8 8.12 12.06 -8.71
N GLY A 9 8.41 10.97 -8.01
CA GLY A 9 9.47 10.08 -8.45
C GLY A 9 8.99 9.15 -9.57
N SER A 10 9.85 8.21 -9.96
CA SER A 10 9.69 7.30 -11.07
C SER A 10 8.88 6.04 -10.74
N ALA A 11 8.62 5.76 -9.46
CA ALA A 11 8.00 4.51 -9.05
C ALA A 11 6.56 4.34 -9.57
N ASN A 12 5.78 5.43 -9.62
CA ASN A 12 4.41 5.41 -10.13
C ASN A 12 3.96 6.80 -10.62
N VAL A 13 4.54 7.25 -11.74
CA VAL A 13 4.25 8.58 -12.31
C VAL A 13 2.79 8.75 -12.68
N GLU A 14 2.12 7.67 -13.13
CA GLU A 14 0.71 7.74 -13.50
C GLU A 14 -0.19 8.04 -12.29
N PHE A 15 0.08 7.41 -11.14
CA PHE A 15 -0.60 7.74 -9.89
C PHE A 15 -0.45 9.22 -9.54
N ALA A 16 0.77 9.77 -9.63
CA ALA A 16 1.03 11.19 -9.35
C ALA A 16 0.30 12.15 -10.32
N ARG A 17 0.21 11.78 -11.60
CA ARG A 17 -0.57 12.54 -12.60
C ARG A 17 -2.05 12.55 -12.27
N GLN A 18 -2.62 11.41 -11.87
CA GLN A 18 -4.03 11.33 -11.49
C GLN A 18 -4.30 12.17 -10.23
N VAL A 19 -3.46 12.09 -9.20
CA VAL A 19 -3.55 12.95 -8.01
C VAL A 19 -3.52 14.44 -8.38
N SER A 20 -2.57 14.83 -9.23
CA SER A 20 -2.43 16.22 -9.71
C SER A 20 -3.67 16.69 -10.48
N LYS A 21 -4.24 15.82 -11.32
CA LYS A 21 -5.49 16.05 -12.05
C LYS A 21 -6.66 16.28 -11.10
N TYR A 22 -6.82 15.48 -10.05
CA TYR A 22 -7.86 15.68 -9.02
C TYR A 22 -7.73 17.05 -8.34
N LEU A 23 -6.50 17.51 -8.11
CA LEU A 23 -6.23 18.82 -7.49
C LEU A 23 -6.30 20.00 -8.46
N SER A 24 -6.54 19.73 -9.75
CA SER A 24 -6.48 20.75 -10.81
C SER A 24 -5.16 21.52 -10.80
N LEU A 25 -4.06 20.83 -10.52
CA LEU A 25 -2.70 21.38 -10.50
C LEU A 25 -1.80 20.60 -11.46
N PRO A 26 -0.87 21.26 -12.16
CA PRO A 26 0.12 20.56 -12.96
C PRO A 26 1.11 19.84 -12.04
N LEU A 27 1.54 18.65 -12.45
CA LEU A 27 2.68 17.99 -11.83
C LEU A 27 3.93 18.80 -12.17
N SER A 28 4.70 19.15 -11.14
CA SER A 28 5.96 19.88 -11.27
C SER A 28 7.02 19.02 -11.95
N ASP A 29 7.83 19.66 -12.80
CA ASP A 29 8.91 18.97 -13.51
C ASP A 29 10.14 18.82 -12.60
N ALA A 30 10.62 17.60 -12.50
CA ALA A 30 11.91 17.26 -11.92
C ALA A 30 12.59 16.28 -12.87
N GLY A 31 13.69 16.73 -13.47
CA GLY A 31 14.56 15.88 -14.27
C GLY A 31 15.21 14.80 -13.42
N VAL A 32 14.53 13.65 -13.27
CA VAL A 32 15.08 12.44 -12.67
C VAL A 32 15.72 11.59 -13.77
N LYS A 33 17.04 11.44 -13.72
CA LYS A 33 17.84 10.71 -14.69
C LYS A 33 18.74 9.70 -13.99
N ARG A 34 19.31 8.80 -14.77
CA ARG A 34 20.35 7.88 -14.30
C ARG A 34 21.61 8.04 -15.15
N PHE A 35 22.75 8.09 -14.50
CA PHE A 35 24.04 7.97 -15.18
C PHE A 35 24.25 6.53 -15.67
N SER A 36 25.25 6.32 -16.53
CA SER A 36 25.53 5.01 -17.13
C SER A 36 25.92 3.93 -16.12
N ASP A 37 26.41 4.32 -14.95
CA ASP A 37 26.76 3.45 -13.81
C ASP A 37 25.59 3.18 -12.85
N GLY A 38 24.42 3.78 -13.10
CA GLY A 38 23.20 3.58 -12.33
C GLY A 38 22.94 4.61 -11.23
N GLU A 39 23.86 5.57 -11.01
CA GLU A 39 23.63 6.65 -10.04
C GLU A 39 22.44 7.53 -10.45
N ILE A 40 21.63 7.90 -9.45
CA ILE A 40 20.44 8.73 -9.64
C ILE A 40 20.84 10.20 -9.64
N SER A 41 20.43 10.93 -10.67
CA SER A 41 20.64 12.36 -10.82
C SER A 41 19.29 13.07 -10.83
N VAL A 42 19.15 14.11 -10.01
CA VAL A 42 17.92 14.88 -9.87
C VAL A 42 18.22 16.35 -10.11
N GLN A 43 17.40 16.99 -10.95
CA GLN A 43 17.38 18.43 -11.14
C GLN A 43 15.95 18.94 -10.97
N ILE A 44 15.76 19.99 -10.17
CA ILE A 44 14.47 20.66 -10.01
C ILE A 44 14.42 21.82 -11.01
N ASP A 45 13.50 21.76 -11.97
CA ASP A 45 13.49 22.68 -13.13
C ASP A 45 12.76 24.00 -12.84
N GLU A 46 12.13 24.12 -11.67
CA GLU A 46 11.39 25.32 -11.27
C GLU A 46 11.60 25.72 -9.81
N SER A 47 11.37 27.00 -9.50
CA SER A 47 11.58 27.51 -8.15
C SER A 47 10.57 26.96 -7.14
N VAL A 48 11.09 26.34 -6.08
CA VAL A 48 10.34 25.85 -4.92
C VAL A 48 10.54 26.71 -3.67
N ARG A 49 11.24 27.85 -3.79
CA ARG A 49 11.61 28.70 -2.64
C ARG A 49 10.36 29.15 -1.87
N GLY A 50 10.29 28.79 -0.59
CA GLY A 50 9.20 29.15 0.31
C GLY A 50 7.86 28.48 -0.02
N LYS A 51 7.84 27.46 -0.89
CA LYS A 51 6.65 26.68 -1.25
C LYS A 51 6.53 25.45 -0.36
N ASP A 52 5.31 25.03 -0.08
CA ASP A 52 5.04 23.70 0.47
C ASP A 52 5.10 22.68 -0.68
N VAL A 53 5.85 21.61 -0.48
CA VAL A 53 6.15 20.63 -1.53
C VAL A 53 5.67 19.24 -1.12
N PHE A 54 5.05 18.55 -2.05
CA PHE A 54 4.61 17.16 -1.89
C PHE A 54 5.38 16.29 -2.88
N ILE A 55 6.06 15.24 -2.40
CA ILE A 55 6.71 14.24 -3.26
C ILE A 55 5.86 12.98 -3.25
N ILE A 56 5.40 12.52 -4.42
CA ILE A 56 4.69 11.25 -4.57
C ILE A 56 5.70 10.18 -5.01
N GLN A 57 5.96 9.21 -4.14
CA GLN A 57 6.86 8.10 -4.44
C GLN A 57 6.54 6.87 -3.58
N SER A 58 6.04 5.82 -4.19
CA SER A 58 6.04 4.49 -3.58
C SER A 58 7.46 3.94 -3.52
N THR A 59 7.84 3.30 -2.42
CA THR A 59 9.13 2.61 -2.29
C THR A 59 8.99 1.12 -2.67
N CYS A 60 8.32 0.87 -3.81
CA CYS A 60 8.14 -0.47 -4.38
C CYS A 60 9.35 -0.88 -5.23
N ALA A 61 9.33 -2.08 -5.83
CA ALA A 61 10.42 -2.58 -6.65
C ALA A 61 10.69 -1.65 -7.87
N PRO A 62 11.96 -1.30 -8.19
CA PRO A 62 13.19 -1.60 -7.43
C PRO A 62 13.31 -0.75 -6.15
N THR A 63 13.23 -1.41 -4.98
CA THR A 63 12.99 -0.78 -3.68
C THR A 63 14.08 0.22 -3.29
N ASN A 64 15.35 -0.16 -3.45
CA ASN A 64 16.49 0.66 -3.04
C ASN A 64 16.59 1.91 -3.88
N ASP A 65 16.41 1.77 -5.19
CA ASP A 65 16.51 2.90 -6.10
C ASP A 65 15.37 3.89 -5.86
N ASN A 66 14.13 3.40 -5.73
CA ASN A 66 12.99 4.27 -5.47
C ASN A 66 13.10 4.97 -4.11
N LEU A 67 13.68 4.29 -3.11
CA LEU A 67 14.02 4.90 -1.82
C LEU A 67 15.11 5.98 -1.98
N MET A 68 16.22 5.66 -2.65
CA MET A 68 17.30 6.62 -2.86
C MET A 68 16.82 7.83 -3.67
N GLU A 69 15.99 7.62 -4.67
CA GLU A 69 15.38 8.69 -5.46
C GLU A 69 14.52 9.62 -4.59
N LEU A 70 13.70 9.08 -3.68
CA LEU A 70 12.94 9.88 -2.71
C LEU A 70 13.86 10.74 -1.84
N LEU A 71 14.95 10.16 -1.33
CA LEU A 71 15.91 10.86 -0.48
C LEU A 71 16.64 11.98 -1.26
N ILE A 72 17.06 11.70 -2.50
CA ILE A 72 17.77 12.66 -3.35
C ILE A 72 16.82 13.80 -3.79
N LEU A 73 15.58 13.48 -4.18
CA LEU A 73 14.54 14.49 -4.46
C LEU A 73 14.31 15.39 -3.25
N THR A 74 14.22 14.80 -2.06
CA THR A 74 14.04 15.55 -0.80
C THR A 74 15.23 16.49 -0.54
N ASP A 75 16.47 16.00 -0.65
CA ASP A 75 17.67 16.83 -0.43
C ASP A 75 17.74 17.98 -1.45
N ALA A 76 17.44 17.73 -2.73
CA ALA A 76 17.41 18.75 -3.77
C ALA A 76 16.37 19.86 -3.48
N LEU A 77 15.16 19.48 -3.08
CA LEU A 77 14.08 20.42 -2.72
C LEU A 77 14.43 21.24 -1.47
N ARG A 78 15.02 20.59 -0.45
CA ARG A 78 15.46 21.24 0.78
C ARG A 78 16.55 22.28 0.50
N ARG A 79 17.57 21.93 -0.29
CA ARG A 79 18.63 22.87 -0.72
C ARG A 79 18.09 23.99 -1.60
N SER A 80 17.01 23.72 -2.34
CA SER A 80 16.25 24.71 -3.11
C SER A 80 15.32 25.58 -2.25
N SER A 81 15.43 25.49 -0.91
CA SER A 81 14.72 26.34 0.06
C SER A 81 13.20 26.16 0.04
N ALA A 82 12.70 24.94 -0.17
CA ALA A 82 11.30 24.60 0.13
C ALA A 82 10.92 24.98 1.58
N ASN A 83 9.67 25.41 1.80
CA ASN A 83 9.17 25.76 3.13
C ASN A 83 8.86 24.51 3.97
N SER A 84 8.25 23.52 3.34
CA SER A 84 8.01 22.20 3.93
C SER A 84 8.00 21.14 2.84
N ILE A 85 8.36 19.90 3.19
CA ILE A 85 8.41 18.76 2.29
C ILE A 85 7.62 17.60 2.92
N THR A 86 6.49 17.25 2.31
CA THR A 86 5.67 16.11 2.70
C THR A 86 5.88 14.94 1.73
N ALA A 87 6.27 13.78 2.24
CA ALA A 87 6.37 12.57 1.44
C ALA A 87 5.02 11.85 1.39
N ILE A 88 4.46 11.74 0.19
CA ILE A 88 3.31 10.90 -0.13
C ILE A 88 3.87 9.55 -0.60
N ILE A 89 3.76 8.52 0.25
CA ILE A 89 4.32 7.19 0.02
C ILE A 89 3.17 6.18 -0.06
N PRO A 90 2.52 6.00 -1.23
CA PRO A 90 1.37 5.09 -1.35
C PRO A 90 1.69 3.64 -0.96
N TYR A 91 2.92 3.18 -1.18
CA TYR A 91 3.41 1.92 -0.62
C TYR A 91 4.75 2.13 0.09
N PHE A 92 4.78 1.84 1.40
CA PHE A 92 5.98 1.90 2.22
C PHE A 92 6.71 0.55 2.18
N GLY A 93 7.73 0.45 1.31
CA GLY A 93 8.67 -0.65 1.28
C GLY A 93 9.38 -0.87 2.62
N TYR A 94 9.94 -2.06 2.82
CA TYR A 94 10.54 -2.48 4.10
C TYR A 94 9.61 -2.56 5.32
N ALA A 95 8.32 -2.22 5.21
CA ALA A 95 7.37 -2.28 6.33
C ALA A 95 7.29 -3.65 7.03
N ARG A 96 7.57 -4.74 6.32
CA ARG A 96 7.58 -6.11 6.87
C ARG A 96 8.79 -6.41 7.78
N GLN A 97 9.77 -5.52 7.85
CA GLN A 97 10.96 -5.61 8.70
C GLN A 97 10.86 -4.60 9.86
N ASP A 98 9.78 -4.71 10.63
CA ASP A 98 9.33 -3.82 11.70
C ASP A 98 9.80 -4.22 13.10
N ARG A 99 10.34 -5.44 13.27
CA ARG A 99 10.81 -5.94 14.56
C ARG A 99 11.96 -6.92 14.40
N LYS A 100 12.70 -7.15 15.49
CA LYS A 100 13.71 -8.21 15.56
C LYS A 100 13.04 -9.56 15.83
N ALA A 101 12.58 -10.22 14.77
CA ALA A 101 12.02 -11.57 14.86
C ALA A 101 13.07 -12.65 15.18
N ASN A 102 14.35 -12.38 14.89
CA ASN A 102 15.49 -13.26 15.15
C ASN A 102 16.66 -12.47 15.76
N PRO A 103 17.63 -13.12 16.42
CA PRO A 103 18.87 -12.46 16.82
C PRO A 103 19.62 -11.87 15.62
N ARG A 104 20.26 -10.71 15.81
CA ARG A 104 21.18 -10.07 14.83
C ARG A 104 20.56 -9.68 13.47
N VAL A 105 19.27 -9.38 13.42
CA VAL A 105 18.59 -8.80 12.24
C VAL A 105 18.34 -7.30 12.41
N PRO A 106 18.27 -6.51 11.31
CA PRO A 106 17.90 -5.10 11.37
C PRO A 106 16.40 -4.90 11.63
N ILE A 107 16.03 -3.69 12.05
CA ILE A 107 14.66 -3.17 11.96
C ILE A 107 14.66 -2.17 10.80
N THR A 108 14.59 -2.69 9.57
CA THR A 108 14.82 -1.88 8.37
C THR A 108 13.74 -0.82 8.17
N ALA A 109 12.51 -1.07 8.59
CA ALA A 109 11.46 -0.04 8.59
C ALA A 109 11.86 1.19 9.42
N LYS A 110 12.49 0.99 10.60
CA LYS A 110 13.02 2.08 11.45
C LYS A 110 14.24 2.75 10.81
N LEU A 111 15.14 1.99 10.18
CA LEU A 111 16.26 2.55 9.43
C LEU A 111 15.75 3.48 8.31
N VAL A 112 14.79 3.02 7.50
CA VAL A 112 14.18 3.80 6.41
C VAL A 112 13.48 5.03 6.96
N ALA A 113 12.72 4.93 8.05
CA ALA A 113 12.12 6.08 8.72
C ALA A 113 13.17 7.12 9.15
N ASN A 114 14.31 6.68 9.69
CA ASN A 114 15.41 7.58 10.04
C ASN A 114 16.01 8.27 8.81
N LEU A 115 16.22 7.54 7.71
CA LEU A 115 16.78 8.10 6.48
C LEU A 115 15.85 9.15 5.85
N ILE A 116 14.55 8.87 5.78
CA ILE A 116 13.53 9.79 5.26
C ILE A 116 13.53 11.10 6.06
N GLN A 117 13.57 11.01 7.39
CA GLN A 117 13.65 12.19 8.27
C GLN A 117 14.97 12.93 8.13
N ALA A 118 16.10 12.21 8.06
CA ALA A 118 17.42 12.80 7.94
C ALA A 118 17.59 13.58 6.62
N ALA A 119 16.99 13.11 5.53
CA ALA A 119 16.95 13.85 4.26
C ALA A 119 16.21 15.20 4.39
N GLY A 120 15.25 15.28 5.31
CA GLY A 120 14.51 16.50 5.63
C GLY A 120 13.05 16.48 5.20
N ILE A 121 12.41 15.30 5.20
CA ILE A 121 10.95 15.21 5.15
C ILE A 121 10.35 15.70 6.47
N ASP A 122 9.35 16.56 6.39
CA ASP A 122 8.65 17.14 7.54
C ASP A 122 7.38 16.37 7.93
N ARG A 123 6.82 15.58 7.01
CA ARG A 123 5.61 14.77 7.21
C ARG A 123 5.56 13.61 6.22
N VAL A 124 4.98 12.49 6.64
CA VAL A 124 4.67 11.36 5.76
C VAL A 124 3.16 11.15 5.69
N ALA A 125 2.64 10.92 4.49
CA ALA A 125 1.31 10.34 4.30
C ALA A 125 1.46 9.02 3.54
N THR A 126 0.84 7.95 4.04
CA THR A 126 0.93 6.60 3.48
C THR A 126 -0.39 5.87 3.71
N ILE A 127 -0.58 4.67 3.17
CA ILE A 127 -1.81 3.89 3.33
C ILE A 127 -1.46 2.46 3.71
N ASP A 128 -2.21 1.90 4.66
CA ASP A 128 -2.09 0.54 5.18
C ASP A 128 -0.65 0.07 5.43
N LEU A 129 0.08 0.80 6.29
CA LEU A 129 1.33 0.28 6.85
C LEU A 129 1.15 -1.15 7.38
N HIS A 130 2.10 -2.02 7.04
CA HIS A 130 2.08 -3.44 7.44
C HIS A 130 1.83 -3.63 8.95
N ALA A 131 2.46 -2.77 9.75
CA ALA A 131 2.24 -2.67 11.19
C ALA A 131 1.96 -1.21 11.57
N GLY A 132 0.85 -0.95 12.26
CA GLY A 132 0.46 0.40 12.68
C GLY A 132 1.49 1.08 13.59
N GLN A 133 2.32 0.30 14.29
CA GLN A 133 3.42 0.76 15.15
C GLN A 133 4.52 1.47 14.37
N ILE A 134 4.63 1.28 13.06
CA ILE A 134 5.62 1.97 12.21
C ILE A 134 5.45 3.49 12.27
N GLN A 135 4.24 4.00 12.55
CA GLN A 135 4.03 5.42 12.80
C GLN A 135 4.93 5.94 13.93
N GLY A 136 5.14 5.14 14.99
CA GLY A 136 6.04 5.47 16.10
C GLY A 136 7.53 5.34 15.78
N PHE A 137 7.91 4.95 14.55
CA PHE A 137 9.31 5.02 14.11
C PHE A 137 9.71 6.40 13.61
N PHE A 138 8.73 7.26 13.31
CA PHE A 138 8.92 8.64 12.90
C PHE A 138 8.73 9.57 14.10
N ASP A 139 9.60 10.56 14.19
CA ASP A 139 9.50 11.70 15.12
C ASP A 139 8.74 12.88 14.48
N ILE A 140 8.46 12.78 13.17
CA ILE A 140 7.60 13.67 12.38
C ILE A 140 6.16 13.13 12.29
N PRO A 141 5.16 13.97 11.98
CA PRO A 141 3.79 13.51 11.77
C PRO A 141 3.66 12.48 10.64
N VAL A 142 2.88 11.44 10.89
CA VAL A 142 2.54 10.39 9.92
C VAL A 142 1.03 10.24 9.80
N ASP A 143 0.50 10.48 8.62
CA ASP A 143 -0.88 10.20 8.26
C ASP A 143 -0.96 8.81 7.61
N ASN A 144 -1.30 7.77 8.39
CA ASN A 144 -1.52 6.42 7.87
C ASN A 144 -3.01 6.21 7.54
N LEU A 145 -3.33 6.26 6.25
CA LEU A 145 -4.66 6.05 5.71
C LEU A 145 -5.04 4.57 5.72
N TYR A 146 -6.34 4.27 5.59
CA TYR A 146 -6.88 2.92 5.49
C TYR A 146 -7.45 2.63 4.09
N GLY A 147 -6.85 1.69 3.35
CA GLY A 147 -7.29 1.27 2.02
C GLY A 147 -8.61 0.50 2.03
N SER A 148 -9.01 -0.03 3.19
CA SER A 148 -10.32 -0.68 3.36
C SER A 148 -11.51 0.16 2.90
N ILE A 149 -11.42 1.50 2.92
CA ILE A 149 -12.50 2.39 2.45
C ILE A 149 -12.87 2.09 0.99
N VAL A 150 -11.90 1.98 0.09
CA VAL A 150 -12.19 1.74 -1.33
C VAL A 150 -12.72 0.33 -1.59
N PHE A 151 -12.33 -0.64 -0.75
CA PHE A 151 -12.84 -2.00 -0.84
C PHE A 151 -14.28 -2.11 -0.35
N ASN A 152 -14.67 -1.36 0.68
CA ASN A 152 -16.02 -1.42 1.24
C ASN A 152 -17.07 -1.06 0.19
N ASP A 153 -16.85 0.02 -0.57
CA ASP A 153 -17.78 0.45 -1.62
C ASP A 153 -17.84 -0.56 -2.77
N TYR A 154 -16.70 -1.13 -3.14
CA TYR A 154 -16.62 -2.18 -4.17
C TYR A 154 -17.39 -3.45 -3.74
N ILE A 155 -17.19 -3.90 -2.51
CA ILE A 155 -17.86 -5.09 -1.97
C ILE A 155 -19.37 -4.86 -1.87
N LYS A 156 -19.82 -3.68 -1.40
CA LYS A 156 -21.24 -3.33 -1.35
C LYS A 156 -21.88 -3.37 -2.75
N ALA A 157 -21.18 -2.86 -3.76
CA ALA A 157 -21.66 -2.84 -5.16
C ALA A 157 -21.75 -4.25 -5.79
N LYS A 158 -21.11 -5.27 -5.23
CA LYS A 158 -21.22 -6.67 -5.70
C LYS A 158 -22.56 -7.33 -5.29
N HIS A 159 -23.29 -6.77 -4.33
CA HIS A 159 -24.58 -7.29 -3.87
C HIS A 159 -24.56 -8.79 -3.52
N PHE A 160 -23.49 -9.25 -2.85
CA PHE A 160 -23.41 -10.64 -2.39
C PHE A 160 -24.57 -10.97 -1.46
N LYS A 161 -25.16 -12.15 -1.64
CA LYS A 161 -26.33 -12.60 -0.86
C LYS A 161 -25.92 -13.19 0.48
N ASN A 162 -24.76 -13.86 0.55
CA ASN A 162 -24.28 -14.58 1.71
C ASN A 162 -22.76 -14.47 1.82
N ALA A 163 -22.27 -13.25 2.06
CA ALA A 163 -20.84 -12.98 2.15
C ALA A 163 -20.27 -13.21 3.55
N ILE A 164 -18.98 -13.56 3.61
CA ILE A 164 -18.19 -13.62 4.83
C ILE A 164 -16.81 -13.04 4.60
N ILE A 165 -16.30 -12.25 5.55
CA ILE A 165 -14.96 -11.67 5.46
C ILE A 165 -13.95 -12.69 5.98
N GLY A 166 -12.87 -12.90 5.25
CA GLY A 166 -11.83 -13.86 5.60
C GLY A 166 -10.49 -13.19 5.93
N SER A 167 -9.80 -13.70 6.94
CA SER A 167 -8.38 -13.42 7.16
C SER A 167 -7.54 -14.57 6.58
N PRO A 168 -6.59 -14.30 5.65
CA PRO A 168 -5.78 -15.35 5.03
C PRO A 168 -4.73 -15.95 5.98
N ASP A 169 -4.45 -15.28 7.10
CA ASP A 169 -3.63 -15.77 8.21
C ASP A 169 -4.07 -15.14 9.55
N ILE A 170 -3.37 -15.46 10.63
CA ILE A 170 -3.64 -14.93 11.98
C ILE A 170 -3.29 -13.44 12.10
N GLY A 171 -2.27 -12.97 11.37
CA GLY A 171 -1.79 -11.58 11.44
C GLY A 171 -2.82 -10.58 10.89
N GLY A 172 -3.57 -10.97 9.86
CA GLY A 172 -4.60 -10.15 9.23
C GLY A 172 -5.94 -10.07 10.00
N VAL A 173 -6.12 -10.81 11.11
CA VAL A 173 -7.45 -10.98 11.75
C VAL A 173 -8.04 -9.65 12.23
N ALA A 174 -7.21 -8.74 12.76
CA ALA A 174 -7.67 -7.43 13.20
C ALA A 174 -8.22 -6.59 12.03
N ARG A 175 -7.58 -6.66 10.86
CA ARG A 175 -7.99 -5.98 9.63
C ARG A 175 -9.29 -6.57 9.10
N ALA A 176 -9.35 -7.90 8.95
CA ALA A 176 -10.55 -8.61 8.53
C ALA A 176 -11.74 -8.29 9.44
N ARG A 177 -11.54 -8.27 10.77
CA ARG A 177 -12.58 -7.93 11.75
C ARG A 177 -13.08 -6.48 11.60
N SER A 178 -12.19 -5.53 11.30
CA SER A 178 -12.57 -4.14 11.07
C SER A 178 -13.48 -4.00 9.85
N VAL A 179 -13.11 -4.64 8.73
CA VAL A 179 -13.93 -4.66 7.50
C VAL A 179 -15.26 -5.37 7.74
N ALA A 180 -15.25 -6.53 8.39
CA ALA A 180 -16.44 -7.30 8.73
C ALA A 180 -17.43 -6.47 9.56
N LYS A 181 -16.93 -5.76 10.59
CA LYS A 181 -17.74 -4.87 11.44
C LYS A 181 -18.36 -3.73 10.63
N HIS A 182 -17.62 -3.10 9.72
CA HIS A 182 -18.12 -2.01 8.89
C HIS A 182 -19.19 -2.47 7.89
N LEU A 183 -19.08 -3.70 7.38
CA LEU A 183 -20.01 -4.28 6.42
C LEU A 183 -21.16 -5.07 7.08
N GLY A 184 -21.13 -5.27 8.40
CA GLY A 184 -22.12 -6.07 9.12
C GLY A 184 -22.06 -7.56 8.75
N LEU A 185 -20.85 -8.08 8.46
CA LEU A 185 -20.63 -9.47 8.04
C LEU A 185 -19.89 -10.27 9.12
N ASP A 186 -20.01 -11.59 9.05
CA ASP A 186 -19.24 -12.51 9.88
C ASP A 186 -17.77 -12.60 9.42
N ILE A 187 -16.94 -13.26 10.23
CA ILE A 187 -15.52 -13.50 9.94
C ILE A 187 -15.20 -14.99 9.86
N VAL A 188 -14.34 -15.36 8.92
CA VAL A 188 -13.63 -16.65 8.85
C VAL A 188 -12.13 -16.41 8.95
N ILE A 189 -11.40 -17.32 9.58
CA ILE A 189 -9.94 -17.23 9.72
C ILE A 189 -9.30 -18.47 9.15
N VAL A 190 -8.28 -18.28 8.33
CA VAL A 190 -7.43 -19.35 7.83
C VAL A 190 -6.22 -19.47 8.77
N ASP A 191 -6.22 -20.49 9.61
CA ASP A 191 -5.11 -20.84 10.50
C ASP A 191 -4.12 -21.74 9.74
N LYS A 192 -3.02 -21.14 9.31
CA LYS A 192 -1.93 -21.82 8.64
C LYS A 192 -0.98 -22.42 9.67
N ARG A 193 -0.96 -23.74 9.79
CA ARG A 193 0.04 -24.46 10.60
C ARG A 193 1.13 -25.06 9.72
N ARG A 194 2.37 -24.93 10.17
CA ARG A 194 3.53 -25.65 9.63
C ARG A 194 3.98 -26.64 10.70
N GLU A 195 3.75 -27.92 10.48
CA GLU A 195 4.16 -28.96 11.43
C GLU A 195 5.68 -29.19 11.39
N LYS A 196 6.33 -29.04 10.22
CA LYS A 196 7.80 -28.98 10.08
C LYS A 196 8.25 -28.10 8.91
N ALA A 197 9.50 -27.65 8.96
CA ALA A 197 10.19 -27.12 7.79
C ALA A 197 10.32 -28.28 6.76
N ASN A 198 9.62 -28.17 5.62
CA ASN A 198 9.52 -29.13 4.50
C ASN A 198 8.30 -30.08 4.47
N GLU A 199 7.32 -29.94 5.37
CA GLU A 199 6.04 -30.67 5.25
C GLU A 199 4.93 -29.80 4.62
N SER A 200 3.92 -30.45 4.05
CA SER A 200 2.76 -29.82 3.40
C SER A 200 2.03 -28.89 4.36
N GLU A 201 1.76 -27.65 3.92
CA GLU A 201 1.06 -26.65 4.72
C GLU A 201 -0.39 -27.09 4.96
N VAL A 202 -0.78 -27.30 6.22
CA VAL A 202 -2.16 -27.61 6.60
C VAL A 202 -2.90 -26.30 6.85
N MET A 203 -4.00 -26.09 6.13
CA MET A 203 -4.86 -24.91 6.24
C MET A 203 -6.11 -25.29 7.03
N ASN A 204 -6.16 -24.88 8.31
CA ASN A 204 -7.35 -25.03 9.12
C ASN A 204 -8.25 -23.81 8.92
N ILE A 205 -9.55 -24.05 8.72
CA ILE A 205 -10.53 -22.98 8.54
C ILE A 205 -11.36 -22.89 9.82
N ILE A 206 -11.31 -21.72 10.47
CA ILE A 206 -12.07 -21.40 11.67
C ILE A 206 -13.26 -20.53 11.24
N GLY A 207 -14.44 -21.16 11.19
CA GLY A 207 -15.68 -20.56 10.71
C GLY A 207 -16.37 -21.46 9.67
N ASP A 208 -17.64 -21.16 9.36
CA ASP A 208 -18.40 -21.88 8.32
C ASP A 208 -18.50 -21.03 7.05
N VAL A 209 -17.99 -21.61 5.95
CA VAL A 209 -17.90 -21.00 4.63
C VAL A 209 -18.76 -21.70 3.59
N LYS A 210 -19.47 -22.76 3.98
CA LYS A 210 -20.27 -23.56 3.04
C LYS A 210 -21.34 -22.68 2.40
N ASP A 211 -21.40 -22.71 1.06
CA ASP A 211 -22.33 -21.95 0.22
C ASP A 211 -22.23 -20.41 0.40
N LYS A 212 -21.10 -19.90 0.94
CA LYS A 212 -20.84 -18.47 1.14
C LYS A 212 -19.91 -17.89 0.08
N GLU A 213 -20.07 -16.59 -0.20
CA GLU A 213 -19.09 -15.80 -0.93
C GLU A 213 -18.01 -15.29 0.03
N VAL A 214 -16.79 -15.84 -0.06
CA VAL A 214 -15.69 -15.49 0.86
C VAL A 214 -14.87 -14.34 0.29
N ILE A 215 -14.61 -13.32 1.11
CA ILE A 215 -13.82 -12.15 0.75
C ILE A 215 -12.60 -12.09 1.66
N LEU A 216 -11.46 -12.55 1.17
CA LEU A 216 -10.19 -12.47 1.89
C LEU A 216 -9.70 -11.01 1.90
N VAL A 217 -9.22 -10.51 3.04
CA VAL A 217 -8.69 -9.13 3.15
C VAL A 217 -7.26 -9.17 3.67
N ASP A 218 -6.34 -8.52 2.96
CA ASP A 218 -4.93 -8.42 3.34
C ASP A 218 -4.34 -7.03 3.06
N ASP A 219 -3.20 -6.68 3.66
CA ASP A 219 -2.49 -5.43 3.30
C ASP A 219 -1.62 -5.61 2.06
N ILE A 220 -0.89 -6.73 1.97
CA ILE A 220 0.10 -6.97 0.94
C ILE A 220 -0.09 -8.36 0.35
N ILE A 221 -0.25 -8.44 -0.97
CA ILE A 221 -0.08 -9.70 -1.70
C ILE A 221 1.24 -9.64 -2.47
N ASP A 222 2.21 -10.41 -1.96
CA ASP A 222 3.57 -10.49 -2.52
C ASP A 222 3.67 -11.63 -3.55
N THR A 223 3.87 -12.86 -3.11
CA THR A 223 4.05 -13.99 -4.05
C THR A 223 2.75 -14.68 -4.43
N ALA A 224 1.60 -14.20 -3.93
CA ALA A 224 0.27 -14.81 -4.02
C ALA A 224 0.14 -16.25 -3.49
N GLY A 225 1.18 -16.83 -2.88
CA GLY A 225 1.15 -18.23 -2.41
C GLY A 225 0.13 -18.47 -1.29
N THR A 226 0.09 -17.58 -0.28
CA THR A 226 -0.85 -17.71 0.85
C THR A 226 -2.29 -17.51 0.37
N ILE A 227 -2.56 -16.46 -0.42
CA ILE A 227 -3.93 -16.11 -0.81
C ILE A 227 -4.55 -17.16 -1.72
N VAL A 228 -3.78 -17.73 -2.66
CA VAL A 228 -4.28 -18.76 -3.59
C VAL A 228 -4.55 -20.07 -2.85
N LYS A 229 -3.64 -20.51 -1.96
CA LYS A 229 -3.88 -21.71 -1.13
C LYS A 229 -5.05 -21.54 -0.16
N ALA A 230 -5.22 -20.34 0.39
CA ALA A 230 -6.39 -20.02 1.21
C ALA A 230 -7.66 -20.17 0.38
N ALA A 231 -7.69 -19.64 -0.86
CA ALA A 231 -8.83 -19.80 -1.76
C ALA A 231 -9.11 -21.27 -2.11
N GLU A 232 -8.08 -22.07 -2.38
CA GLU A 232 -8.21 -23.53 -2.61
C GLU A 232 -8.87 -24.21 -1.40
N ALA A 233 -8.32 -24.03 -0.20
CA ALA A 233 -8.86 -24.64 1.01
C ALA A 233 -10.30 -24.20 1.32
N LEU A 234 -10.63 -22.94 1.07
CA LEU A 234 -11.99 -22.41 1.26
C LEU A 234 -12.98 -23.04 0.27
N LYS A 235 -12.60 -23.20 -1.00
CA LYS A 235 -13.43 -23.88 -2.00
C LYS A 235 -13.60 -25.36 -1.69
N GLU A 236 -12.56 -26.06 -1.21
CA GLU A 236 -12.66 -27.45 -0.75
C GLU A 236 -13.62 -27.62 0.44
N LYS A 237 -13.78 -26.58 1.28
CA LYS A 237 -14.78 -26.53 2.36
C LYS A 237 -16.17 -26.08 1.91
N GLY A 238 -16.38 -25.89 0.61
CA GLY A 238 -17.68 -25.57 0.03
C GLY A 238 -17.98 -24.08 -0.10
N ALA A 239 -16.97 -23.20 -0.05
CA ALA A 239 -17.17 -21.80 -0.42
C ALA A 239 -17.66 -21.70 -1.87
N LYS A 240 -18.67 -20.86 -2.10
CA LYS A 240 -19.29 -20.66 -3.42
C LYS A 240 -18.38 -19.89 -4.37
N SER A 241 -17.69 -18.88 -3.84
CA SER A 241 -16.66 -18.11 -4.53
C SER A 241 -15.68 -17.56 -3.51
N VAL A 242 -14.46 -17.31 -3.94
CA VAL A 242 -13.42 -16.67 -3.13
C VAL A 242 -12.82 -15.52 -3.92
N MET A 243 -12.99 -14.30 -3.41
CA MET A 243 -12.27 -13.12 -3.86
C MET A 243 -11.28 -12.65 -2.80
N ALA A 244 -10.31 -11.84 -3.19
CA ALA A 244 -9.38 -11.19 -2.27
C ALA A 244 -9.33 -9.68 -2.52
N CYS A 245 -9.26 -8.89 -1.45
CA CYS A 245 -8.98 -7.47 -1.48
C CYS A 245 -7.61 -7.23 -0.82
N CYS A 246 -6.67 -6.58 -1.51
CA CYS A 246 -5.40 -6.19 -0.89
C CYS A 246 -4.97 -4.79 -1.29
N THR A 247 -4.48 -4.01 -0.32
CA THR A 247 -4.06 -2.64 -0.60
C THR A 247 -2.87 -2.62 -1.56
N HIS A 248 -1.84 -3.42 -1.30
CA HIS A 248 -0.58 -3.36 -2.03
C HIS A 248 -0.33 -4.61 -2.89
N ALA A 249 -0.50 -4.44 -4.21
CA ALA A 249 -0.21 -5.45 -5.21
C ALA A 249 1.31 -5.57 -5.48
N VAL A 250 2.08 -6.09 -4.53
CA VAL A 250 3.53 -6.31 -4.71
C VAL A 250 3.79 -7.33 -5.82
N LEU A 251 2.98 -8.39 -5.89
CA LEU A 251 2.91 -9.36 -6.99
C LEU A 251 4.29 -9.76 -7.56
N SER A 252 5.17 -10.27 -6.69
CA SER A 252 6.53 -10.68 -7.07
C SER A 252 6.62 -12.16 -7.43
N GLY A 253 7.67 -12.52 -8.17
CA GLY A 253 7.92 -13.90 -8.60
C GLY A 253 6.74 -14.46 -9.39
N LYS A 254 6.23 -15.62 -8.97
CA LYS A 254 5.14 -16.36 -9.64
C LYS A 254 3.73 -15.86 -9.29
N ALA A 255 3.58 -14.63 -8.77
CA ALA A 255 2.29 -14.14 -8.31
C ALA A 255 1.23 -14.13 -9.43
N TYR A 256 1.56 -13.56 -10.59
CA TYR A 256 0.65 -13.50 -11.73
C TYR A 256 0.25 -14.89 -12.24
N GLU A 257 1.22 -15.80 -12.39
CA GLU A 257 0.96 -17.21 -12.75
C GLU A 257 -0.01 -17.89 -11.78
N ARG A 258 0.22 -17.73 -10.47
CA ARG A 258 -0.62 -18.31 -9.41
C ARG A 258 -2.03 -17.71 -9.39
N ILE A 259 -2.16 -16.41 -9.64
CA ILE A 259 -3.46 -15.75 -9.69
C ILE A 259 -4.23 -16.18 -10.93
N ALA A 260 -3.56 -16.29 -12.08
CA ALA A 260 -4.20 -16.69 -13.34
C ALA A 260 -4.68 -18.15 -13.34
N SER A 261 -3.94 -19.05 -12.68
CA SER A 261 -4.23 -20.50 -12.68
C SER A 261 -4.88 -21.00 -11.39
N GLY A 262 -4.91 -20.18 -10.34
CA GLY A 262 -5.33 -20.58 -9.01
C GLY A 262 -6.83 -20.54 -8.77
N ALA A 263 -7.23 -20.97 -7.57
CA ALA A 263 -8.63 -21.02 -7.16
C ALA A 263 -9.28 -19.66 -6.86
N LEU A 264 -8.55 -18.55 -6.98
CA LEU A 264 -9.03 -17.21 -6.66
C LEU A 264 -9.87 -16.63 -7.82
N ASP A 265 -11.15 -16.35 -7.56
CA ASP A 265 -12.08 -15.89 -8.60
C ASP A 265 -11.79 -14.44 -9.02
N GLU A 266 -11.40 -13.60 -8.08
CA GLU A 266 -11.11 -12.19 -8.31
C GLU A 266 -10.12 -11.67 -7.27
N LEU A 267 -9.12 -10.91 -7.73
CA LEU A 267 -8.21 -10.15 -6.90
C LEU A 267 -8.47 -8.65 -7.12
N VAL A 268 -8.90 -7.96 -6.07
CA VAL A 268 -9.10 -6.52 -6.06
C VAL A 268 -7.93 -5.86 -5.34
N VAL A 269 -7.27 -4.92 -6.00
CA VAL A 269 -6.10 -4.22 -5.45
C VAL A 269 -6.20 -2.71 -5.63
N THR A 270 -5.31 -1.95 -4.98
CA THR A 270 -5.18 -0.51 -5.26
C THR A 270 -4.05 -0.21 -6.23
N ASP A 271 -4.03 1.01 -6.74
CA ASP A 271 -2.97 1.57 -7.58
C ASP A 271 -1.76 2.11 -6.79
N THR A 272 -1.57 1.72 -5.53
CA THR A 272 -0.39 2.08 -4.71
C THR A 272 0.93 1.55 -5.28
N ILE A 273 0.87 0.46 -6.05
CA ILE A 273 1.99 -0.12 -6.80
C ILE A 273 1.52 -0.33 -8.24
N PRO A 274 2.28 0.07 -9.28
CA PRO A 274 1.90 -0.20 -10.66
C PRO A 274 1.95 -1.70 -10.95
N LEU A 275 0.94 -2.21 -11.64
CA LEU A 275 0.93 -3.60 -12.11
C LEU A 275 1.96 -3.81 -13.22
N LYS A 276 2.57 -5.00 -13.25
CA LYS A 276 3.46 -5.45 -14.31
C LYS A 276 2.71 -6.09 -15.47
N GLU A 277 1.62 -6.77 -15.16
CA GLU A 277 0.79 -7.49 -16.10
C GLU A 277 -0.70 -7.19 -15.82
N GLN A 278 -1.50 -7.18 -16.88
CA GLN A 278 -2.95 -7.06 -16.78
C GLN A 278 -3.56 -8.45 -16.86
N LEU A 279 -4.25 -8.88 -15.81
CA LEU A 279 -5.02 -10.11 -15.79
C LEU A 279 -6.51 -9.80 -15.67
N SER A 280 -7.37 -10.57 -16.32
CA SER A 280 -8.82 -10.37 -16.32
C SER A 280 -9.44 -10.53 -14.93
N ASN A 281 -8.82 -11.34 -14.06
CA ASN A 281 -9.25 -11.54 -12.68
C ASN A 281 -8.54 -10.58 -11.69
N ILE A 282 -7.78 -9.59 -12.16
CA ILE A 282 -7.25 -8.52 -11.31
C ILE A 282 -8.02 -7.22 -11.59
N LYS A 283 -8.68 -6.69 -10.56
CA LYS A 283 -9.34 -5.39 -10.59
C LYS A 283 -8.52 -4.37 -9.80
N VAL A 284 -8.14 -3.27 -10.43
CA VAL A 284 -7.49 -2.13 -9.75
C VAL A 284 -8.54 -1.08 -9.38
N LEU A 285 -8.54 -0.66 -8.11
CA LEU A 285 -9.29 0.48 -7.58
C LEU A 285 -8.32 1.62 -7.31
N SER A 286 -8.69 2.84 -7.69
CA SER A 286 -7.80 3.98 -7.47
C SER A 286 -7.95 4.56 -6.07
N VAL A 287 -6.83 4.84 -5.40
CA VAL A 287 -6.78 5.64 -4.16
C VAL A 287 -6.26 7.06 -4.40
N THR A 288 -6.13 7.47 -5.66
CA THR A 288 -5.63 8.80 -6.05
C THR A 288 -6.47 9.94 -5.51
N SER A 289 -7.80 9.80 -5.49
CA SER A 289 -8.72 10.80 -4.91
C SER A 289 -8.52 10.96 -3.40
N VAL A 290 -8.23 9.86 -2.69
CA VAL A 290 -7.96 9.88 -1.24
C VAL A 290 -6.67 10.65 -0.98
N PHE A 291 -5.59 10.37 -1.71
CA PHE A 291 -4.33 11.09 -1.54
C PHE A 291 -4.40 12.55 -2.01
N ALA A 292 -5.17 12.86 -3.05
CA ALA A 292 -5.43 14.24 -3.44
C ALA A 292 -6.08 15.01 -2.29
N GLU A 293 -7.12 14.44 -1.67
CA GLU A 293 -7.80 15.08 -0.55
C GLU A 293 -6.91 15.21 0.69
N VAL A 294 -6.00 14.25 0.94
CA VAL A 294 -4.98 14.38 1.99
C VAL A 294 -4.04 15.55 1.71
N ILE A 295 -3.50 15.68 0.49
CA ILE A 295 -2.64 16.81 0.11
C ILE A 295 -3.37 18.14 0.32
N ARG A 296 -4.62 18.23 -0.15
CA ARG A 296 -5.47 19.41 0.02
C ARG A 296 -5.63 19.76 1.50
N ARG A 297 -6.01 18.79 2.34
CA ARG A 297 -6.23 19.01 3.78
C ARG A 297 -4.97 19.36 4.53
N VAL A 298 -3.86 18.67 4.26
CA VAL A 298 -2.56 18.98 4.87
C VAL A 298 -2.14 20.41 4.53
N TYR A 299 -2.28 20.83 3.28
CA TYR A 299 -1.98 22.21 2.86
C TYR A 299 -2.89 23.25 3.52
N HIS A 300 -4.18 22.94 3.69
CA HIS A 300 -5.15 23.83 4.33
C HIS A 300 -5.21 23.73 5.87
N ASN A 301 -4.39 22.87 6.49
CA ASN A 301 -4.44 22.54 7.92
C ASN A 301 -5.82 22.03 8.38
N GLU A 302 -6.50 21.27 7.54
CA GLU A 302 -7.77 20.62 7.83
C GLU A 302 -7.54 19.19 8.37
N SER A 303 -8.52 18.65 9.09
CA SER A 303 -8.44 17.31 9.67
C SER A 303 -8.40 16.23 8.58
N VAL A 304 -7.33 15.45 8.51
CA VAL A 304 -7.26 14.25 7.65
C VAL A 304 -8.16 13.14 8.16
N ASN A 305 -8.36 13.04 9.48
CA ASN A 305 -9.11 11.95 10.11
C ASN A 305 -10.59 11.91 9.67
N SER A 306 -11.17 13.03 9.22
CA SER A 306 -12.55 13.03 8.76
C SER A 306 -12.75 12.32 7.41
N LEU A 307 -11.70 11.81 6.77
CA LEU A 307 -11.81 10.93 5.60
C LEU A 307 -12.21 9.50 5.98
N PHE A 308 -12.09 9.14 7.26
CA PHE A 308 -12.30 7.79 7.78
C PHE A 308 -13.56 7.65 8.65
N ILE A 309 -14.33 8.74 8.81
CA ILE A 309 -15.55 8.80 9.62
C ILE A 309 -16.77 8.73 8.70
#